data_AF-A0A521ZIP6-F1
#
_entry.id   AF-A0A521ZIP6-F1
#
_cell.length_a   1.000
_cell.length_b   1.000
_cell.length_c   1.000
_cell.angle_alpha   90.00
_cell.angle_beta   90.00
_cell.angle_gamma   90.00
#
_symmetry.space_group_name_H-M   'P 1'
#
loop_
_entity.id
_entity.type
_entity.pdbx_description
1 polymer ?
#
loop_
_entity_poly.entity_id
_entity_poly.type
_entity_poly.pdbx_seq_one_letter_code
_entity_poly.pdbx_strand_id
1 'polypeptide(L)'
;MATPYATELSNFTGIVYFTVNETNDNVSIIHNGITNVLGPKAAGSYATNVSASGTYSVQVTRNAGAGYKTATSPYVAGKIQISTDPIIARFPTPRGLAVNRNPASPFFGRIYVANSTPASNSVLSRAVGRGLYTLKSDFTDSPNGYGTNAQTAGLPFVVSANSPFRLSSGQDDNVYIGDFADAGSSLTRIDGNLQNGQWVLDYTNGPSTILPPTNHGSIMKVKTTGSLGGGNLKVYTIDEDFATNAPLSQATNKASLWRYDINSGPLTNQTYPTCLGSYLVVGGAEHDFDIGTNGYFYLSQRRDVGGGATPAVIILDPTGVKIKDTTAIWRETSGNPAADDIMTNVNCIAVSP
;
A
#
# COMPACT_ATOMS: atom_id res chain seq x y z
N MET A 1 9.61 -7.49 11.79
CA MET A 1 10.33 -8.48 10.95
C MET A 1 9.29 -9.41 10.35
N ALA A 2 9.45 -9.85 9.10
CA ALA A 2 8.54 -10.87 8.56
C ALA A 2 8.84 -12.18 9.29
N THR A 3 7.93 -12.58 10.16
CA THR A 3 7.87 -13.95 10.69
C THR A 3 7.44 -14.84 9.53
N PRO A 4 8.08 -16.00 9.27
CA PRO A 4 7.61 -16.88 8.22
C PRO A 4 6.14 -17.24 8.43
N TYR A 5 5.41 -17.30 7.34
CA TYR A 5 3.96 -17.41 7.33
C TYR A 5 3.51 -18.23 6.11
N ALA A 6 2.27 -18.72 6.19
CA ALA A 6 1.60 -19.40 5.10
C ALA A 6 0.51 -18.49 4.50
N THR A 7 0.33 -18.59 3.19
CA THR A 7 -0.62 -17.81 2.40
C THR A 7 -1.37 -18.69 1.42
N GLU A 8 -2.40 -18.13 0.77
CA GLU A 8 -3.16 -18.82 -0.29
C GLU A 8 -3.76 -20.14 0.20
N LEU A 9 -4.20 -20.14 1.47
CA LEU A 9 -4.80 -21.30 2.11
C LEU A 9 -6.07 -21.68 1.35
N SER A 10 -6.13 -22.92 0.89
CA SER A 10 -7.34 -23.52 0.36
C SER A 10 -7.42 -24.99 0.75
N ASN A 11 -8.63 -25.53 0.77
CA ASN A 11 -8.86 -26.93 1.09
C ASN A 11 -9.84 -27.51 0.07
N PHE A 12 -9.39 -28.53 -0.64
CA PHE A 12 -10.21 -29.27 -1.59
C PHE A 12 -10.21 -30.74 -1.19
N THR A 13 -11.37 -31.25 -0.77
CA THR A 13 -11.58 -32.67 -0.45
C THR A 13 -10.57 -33.24 0.57
N GLY A 14 -10.15 -32.44 1.55
CA GLY A 14 -9.21 -32.86 2.61
C GLY A 14 -7.72 -32.69 2.26
N ILE A 15 -7.42 -32.16 1.07
CA ILE A 15 -6.10 -31.67 0.70
C ILE A 15 -6.03 -30.19 1.03
N VAL A 16 -5.12 -29.82 1.93
CA VAL A 16 -4.83 -28.41 2.25
C VAL A 16 -3.67 -27.94 1.39
N TYR A 17 -3.92 -26.85 0.65
CA TYR A 17 -2.93 -26.15 -0.16
C TYR A 17 -2.52 -24.85 0.53
N PHE A 18 -1.23 -24.53 0.50
CA PHE A 18 -0.69 -23.29 1.06
C PHE A 18 0.65 -22.95 0.40
N THR A 19 1.01 -21.67 0.42
CA THR A 19 2.33 -21.18 0.01
C THR A 19 3.07 -20.64 1.23
N VAL A 20 4.32 -21.05 1.42
CA VAL A 20 5.20 -20.54 2.48
C VAL A 20 6.12 -19.47 1.88
N ASN A 21 6.20 -18.30 2.53
CA ASN A 21 6.95 -17.15 2.02
C ASN A 21 8.48 -17.35 2.04
N GLU A 22 9.00 -18.13 2.99
CA GLU A 22 10.44 -18.36 3.17
C GLU A 22 10.73 -19.69 3.90
N THR A 23 11.99 -20.11 3.91
CA THR A 23 12.42 -21.29 4.69
C THR A 23 12.06 -21.14 6.17
N ASN A 24 11.52 -22.19 6.78
CA ASN A 24 11.09 -22.19 8.18
C ASN A 24 11.57 -23.45 8.91
N ASP A 25 11.42 -23.45 10.24
CA ASP A 25 11.81 -24.60 11.05
C ASP A 25 10.71 -25.64 11.14
N ASN A 26 9.45 -25.21 11.06
CA ASN A 26 8.33 -26.13 11.07
C ASN A 26 7.05 -25.50 10.49
N VAL A 27 6.29 -26.31 9.75
CA VAL A 27 4.90 -26.04 9.39
C VAL A 27 4.00 -27.06 10.08
N SER A 28 2.85 -26.62 10.59
CA SER A 28 1.83 -27.50 11.16
C SER A 28 0.44 -27.09 10.72
N ILE A 29 -0.45 -28.07 10.54
CA ILE A 29 -1.87 -27.82 10.30
C ILE A 29 -2.65 -28.20 11.54
N ILE A 30 -3.37 -27.22 12.09
CA ILE A 30 -4.19 -27.40 13.28
C ILE A 30 -5.64 -27.46 12.85
N HIS A 31 -6.31 -28.56 13.16
CA HIS A 31 -7.71 -28.79 12.83
C HIS A 31 -8.39 -29.57 13.95
N ASN A 32 -9.54 -29.08 14.46
CA ASN A 32 -10.27 -29.67 15.59
C ASN A 32 -9.39 -29.97 16.83
N GLY A 33 -8.43 -29.08 17.12
CA GLY A 33 -7.47 -29.25 18.23
C GLY A 33 -6.34 -30.26 17.96
N ILE A 34 -6.36 -30.95 16.82
CA ILE A 34 -5.31 -31.88 16.40
C ILE A 34 -4.24 -31.11 15.61
N THR A 35 -2.98 -31.27 16.00
CA THR A 35 -1.83 -30.66 15.31
C THR A 35 -1.14 -31.70 14.43
N ASN A 36 -1.18 -31.49 13.11
CA ASN A 36 -0.48 -32.28 12.12
C ASN A 36 0.84 -31.60 11.77
N VAL A 37 1.95 -32.14 12.28
CA VAL A 37 3.29 -31.58 12.09
C VAL A 37 3.84 -32.02 10.73
N LEU A 38 4.14 -31.06 9.85
CA LEU A 38 4.65 -31.31 8.50
C LEU A 38 6.18 -31.17 8.38
N GLY A 39 6.82 -30.69 9.45
CA GLY A 39 8.24 -30.42 9.51
C GLY A 39 8.65 -29.14 8.76
N PRO A 40 9.97 -28.89 8.65
CA PRO A 40 10.52 -27.75 7.92
C PRO A 40 10.06 -27.72 6.46
N LYS A 41 9.83 -26.52 5.93
CA LYS A 41 9.58 -26.27 4.50
C LYS A 41 10.46 -25.15 3.98
N ALA A 42 10.83 -25.22 2.70
CA ALA A 42 11.41 -24.10 1.99
C ALA A 42 10.31 -23.09 1.59
N ALA A 43 10.70 -21.97 0.97
CA ALA A 43 9.73 -21.12 0.29
C ALA A 43 9.06 -21.92 -0.85
N GLY A 44 7.75 -21.78 -1.03
CA GLY A 44 7.04 -22.44 -2.12
C GLY A 44 5.62 -22.89 -1.78
N SER A 45 4.92 -23.40 -2.80
CA SER A 45 3.58 -23.98 -2.66
C SER A 45 3.62 -25.46 -2.28
N TYR A 46 2.74 -25.86 -1.38
CA TYR A 46 2.64 -27.19 -0.82
C TYR A 46 1.19 -27.66 -0.81
N ALA A 47 1.01 -28.98 -0.90
CA ALA A 47 -0.28 -29.65 -0.73
C ALA A 47 -0.08 -30.83 0.22
N THR A 48 -0.99 -31.02 1.17
CA THR A 48 -0.92 -32.16 2.09
C THR A 48 -2.30 -32.70 2.44
N ASN A 49 -2.39 -34.02 2.56
CA ASN A 49 -3.60 -34.70 3.02
C ASN A 49 -3.64 -34.66 4.55
N VAL A 50 -4.60 -33.93 5.09
CA VAL A 50 -4.87 -33.86 6.54
C VAL A 50 -6.32 -34.20 6.87
N SER A 51 -7.11 -34.55 5.85
CA SER A 51 -8.55 -34.82 5.96
C SER A 51 -9.29 -33.75 6.78
N ALA A 52 -8.79 -32.52 6.77
CA ALA A 52 -9.39 -31.41 7.48
C ALA A 52 -10.69 -31.03 6.77
N SER A 53 -11.80 -30.97 7.49
CA SER A 53 -13.07 -30.45 6.96
C SER A 53 -13.57 -29.32 7.85
N GLY A 54 -13.97 -28.19 7.28
CA GLY A 54 -14.29 -26.98 8.05
C GLY A 54 -13.05 -26.15 8.42
N THR A 55 -13.06 -25.48 9.57
CA THR A 55 -12.02 -24.51 9.95
C THR A 55 -10.69 -25.18 10.33
N TYR A 56 -9.60 -24.65 9.81
CA TYR A 56 -8.24 -25.07 10.13
C TYR A 56 -7.33 -23.84 10.17
N SER A 57 -6.13 -24.00 10.74
CA SER A 57 -5.06 -23.01 10.64
C SER A 57 -3.77 -23.67 10.18
N VAL A 58 -2.96 -22.91 9.45
CA VAL A 58 -1.58 -23.31 9.10
C VAL A 58 -0.65 -22.47 9.94
N GLN A 59 0.05 -23.11 10.85
CA GLN A 59 1.06 -22.47 11.68
C GLN A 59 2.43 -22.65 11.04
N VAL A 60 3.18 -21.57 10.92
CA VAL A 60 4.58 -21.57 10.47
C VAL A 60 5.43 -21.00 11.60
N THR A 61 6.47 -21.73 11.99
CA THR A 61 7.36 -21.33 13.08
C THR A 61 8.80 -21.31 12.62
N ARG A 62 9.56 -20.38 13.17
CA ARG A 62 11.00 -20.30 13.01
C ARG A 62 11.62 -19.71 14.28
N ASN A 63 12.54 -20.45 14.88
CA ASN A 63 13.29 -20.13 16.08
C ASN A 63 14.46 -19.15 15.84
N ALA A 64 14.68 -18.72 14.59
CA ALA A 64 15.63 -17.66 14.28
C ALA A 64 15.07 -16.75 13.17
N GLY A 65 14.72 -15.51 13.53
CA GLY A 65 14.53 -14.48 12.52
C GLY A 65 15.81 -14.33 11.70
N ALA A 66 15.70 -14.08 10.39
CA ALA A 66 16.88 -13.69 9.62
C ALA A 66 17.55 -12.50 10.35
N GLY A 67 18.73 -12.74 10.93
CA GLY A 67 19.45 -11.71 11.66
C GLY A 67 19.71 -10.51 10.75
N TYR A 68 19.82 -9.32 11.35
CA TYR A 68 20.24 -8.11 10.65
C TYR A 68 21.51 -8.41 9.83
N LYS A 69 21.45 -8.31 8.50
CA LYS A 69 22.68 -8.19 7.72
C LYS A 69 23.21 -6.78 7.98
N THR A 70 24.15 -6.66 8.91
CA THR A 70 24.87 -5.42 9.20
C THR A 70 25.60 -4.95 7.94
N ALA A 71 25.21 -3.79 7.41
CA ALA A 71 26.14 -2.97 6.64
C ALA A 71 26.87 -2.06 7.62
N THR A 72 28.19 -2.22 7.70
CA THR A 72 29.07 -1.39 8.53
C THR A 72 29.22 -0.02 7.87
N SER A 73 28.49 0.99 8.36
CA SER A 73 28.86 2.40 8.24
C SER A 73 28.29 3.16 9.45
N PRO A 74 29.08 4.01 10.14
CA PRO A 74 28.67 4.64 11.40
C PRO A 74 27.53 5.66 11.27
N TYR A 75 27.10 6.03 10.06
CA TYR A 75 26.11 7.10 9.85
C TYR A 75 25.04 6.79 8.80
N VAL A 76 24.89 5.53 8.37
CA VAL A 76 23.82 5.12 7.47
C VAL A 76 23.20 3.86 8.05
N ALA A 77 21.91 3.92 8.40
CA ALA A 77 21.15 2.70 8.67
C ALA A 77 21.30 1.79 7.43
N GLY A 78 21.96 0.64 7.59
CA GLY A 78 22.19 -0.29 6.49
C GLY A 78 20.88 -0.60 5.78
N LYS A 79 20.89 -0.67 4.44
CA LYS A 79 19.71 -1.16 3.70
C LYS A 79 19.45 -2.60 4.15
N ILE A 80 18.35 -2.82 4.88
CA ILE A 80 17.96 -4.13 5.39
C ILE A 80 17.24 -4.88 4.26
N GLN A 81 17.95 -5.76 3.57
CA GLN A 81 17.32 -6.75 2.69
C GLN A 81 17.11 -8.05 3.48
N ILE A 82 15.84 -8.32 3.81
CA ILE A 82 15.41 -9.51 4.57
C ILE A 82 14.92 -10.66 3.69
N SER A 83 14.69 -10.43 2.40
CA SER A 83 14.22 -11.43 1.44
C SER A 83 15.20 -11.64 0.27
N THR A 84 14.98 -12.68 -0.53
CA THR A 84 15.65 -12.86 -1.82
C THR A 84 15.29 -11.72 -2.79
N ASP A 85 16.14 -11.47 -3.79
CA ASP A 85 15.90 -10.52 -4.89
C ASP A 85 15.81 -11.30 -6.23
N PRO A 86 14.71 -12.02 -6.47
CA PRO A 86 14.50 -12.72 -7.73
C PRO A 86 14.14 -11.71 -8.85
N ILE A 87 14.48 -12.03 -10.10
CA ILE A 87 14.22 -11.16 -11.26
C ILE A 87 12.74 -10.74 -11.35
N ILE A 88 11.81 -11.64 -11.01
CA ILE A 88 10.37 -11.36 -11.03
C ILE A 88 9.95 -10.27 -10.03
N ALA A 89 10.71 -10.02 -8.97
CA ALA A 89 10.46 -8.92 -8.03
C ALA A 89 11.05 -7.57 -8.48
N ARG A 90 11.78 -7.53 -9.59
CA ARG A 90 12.44 -6.32 -10.09
C ARG A 90 11.51 -5.54 -11.01
N PHE A 91 11.04 -4.40 -10.53
CA PHE A 91 10.29 -3.43 -11.32
C PHE A 91 11.13 -2.15 -11.48
N PRO A 92 11.23 -1.58 -12.69
CA PRO A 92 12.03 -0.38 -12.96
C PRO A 92 11.36 0.89 -12.44
N THR A 93 10.03 0.93 -12.42
CA THR A 93 9.25 2.08 -11.96
C THR A 93 8.06 1.64 -11.09
N PRO A 94 8.30 0.96 -9.95
CA PRO A 94 7.23 0.57 -9.05
C PRO A 94 6.74 1.81 -8.31
N ARG A 95 5.64 2.41 -8.78
CA ARG A 95 5.05 3.58 -8.14
C ARG A 95 4.22 3.24 -6.91
N GLY A 96 3.76 1.99 -6.81
CA GLY A 96 2.98 1.51 -5.69
C GLY A 96 3.27 0.06 -5.35
N LEU A 97 3.24 -0.24 -4.06
CA LEU A 97 3.37 -1.58 -3.49
C LEU A 97 2.35 -1.74 -2.37
N ALA A 98 1.61 -2.84 -2.37
CA ALA A 98 0.77 -3.25 -1.24
C ALA A 98 0.82 -4.77 -1.10
N VAL A 99 0.44 -5.21 0.09
CA VAL A 99 0.25 -6.61 0.42
C VAL A 99 -1.14 -6.75 1.01
N ASN A 100 -1.89 -7.77 0.62
CA ASN A 100 -3.13 -8.08 1.33
C ASN A 100 -2.76 -8.65 2.71
N ARG A 101 -3.23 -7.97 3.77
CA ARG A 101 -2.91 -8.27 5.17
C ARG A 101 -4.05 -8.96 5.90
N ASN A 102 -5.14 -9.29 5.22
CA ASN A 102 -6.29 -9.96 5.82
C ASN A 102 -6.02 -11.47 5.90
N PRO A 103 -5.76 -12.04 7.09
CA PRO A 103 -5.42 -13.46 7.23
C PRO A 103 -6.58 -14.41 6.86
N ALA A 104 -7.81 -13.90 6.82
CA ALA A 104 -8.97 -14.67 6.37
C ALA A 104 -9.17 -14.64 4.85
N SER A 105 -8.42 -13.81 4.13
CA SER A 105 -8.53 -13.67 2.68
C SER A 105 -7.83 -14.82 1.95
N PRO A 106 -8.40 -15.34 0.83
CA PRO A 106 -7.66 -16.19 -0.08
C PRO A 106 -6.44 -15.50 -0.71
N PHE A 107 -6.38 -14.16 -0.60
CA PHE A 107 -5.28 -13.35 -1.11
C PHE A 107 -4.28 -12.95 -0.02
N PHE A 108 -4.39 -13.44 1.22
CA PHE A 108 -3.46 -13.09 2.29
C PHE A 108 -2.00 -13.23 1.84
N GLY A 109 -1.19 -12.19 2.08
CA GLY A 109 0.22 -12.13 1.71
C GLY A 109 0.51 -11.97 0.21
N ARG A 110 -0.53 -11.85 -0.62
CA ARG A 110 -0.38 -11.50 -2.04
C ARG A 110 0.19 -10.11 -2.17
N ILE A 111 1.21 -9.98 -3.01
CA ILE A 111 1.92 -8.74 -3.28
C ILE A 111 1.31 -8.12 -4.54
N TYR A 112 1.05 -6.81 -4.51
CA TYR A 112 0.56 -6.03 -5.64
C TYR A 112 1.52 -4.91 -5.95
N VAL A 113 1.82 -4.73 -7.24
CA VAL A 113 2.75 -3.70 -7.72
C VAL A 113 2.10 -2.89 -8.82
N ALA A 114 2.16 -1.57 -8.72
CA ALA A 114 1.85 -0.64 -9.81
C ALA A 114 3.16 -0.25 -10.49
N ASN A 115 3.31 -0.60 -11.78
CA ASN A 115 4.44 -0.18 -12.59
C ASN A 115 3.97 0.84 -13.64
N SER A 116 4.49 2.06 -13.57
CA SER A 116 4.05 3.14 -14.47
C SER A 116 4.74 3.06 -15.83
N THR A 117 6.06 2.91 -15.88
CA THR A 117 6.81 3.00 -17.14
C THR A 117 7.21 1.60 -17.62
N PRO A 118 6.86 1.21 -18.86
CA PRO A 118 7.36 -0.01 -19.44
C PRO A 118 8.89 -0.01 -19.53
N ALA A 119 9.51 -1.18 -19.39
CA ALA A 119 10.93 -1.38 -19.69
C ALA A 119 11.13 -2.59 -20.59
N SER A 120 12.05 -2.44 -21.55
CA SER A 120 12.57 -3.56 -22.33
C SER A 120 13.61 -4.35 -21.52
N ASN A 121 13.86 -5.58 -21.97
CA ASN A 121 14.88 -6.43 -21.41
C ASN A 121 16.28 -5.81 -21.57
N SER A 122 16.96 -5.59 -20.44
CA SER A 122 18.41 -5.46 -20.42
C SER A 122 18.96 -6.55 -19.50
N VAL A 123 20.25 -6.82 -19.56
CA VAL A 123 20.94 -7.88 -18.79
C VAL A 123 20.70 -7.76 -17.25
N LEU A 124 20.17 -6.63 -16.78
CA LEU A 124 19.81 -6.37 -15.37
C LEU A 124 18.33 -6.00 -15.13
N SER A 125 17.50 -5.80 -16.17
CA SER A 125 16.09 -5.37 -16.04
C SER A 125 15.11 -6.42 -16.58
N ARG A 126 14.15 -6.75 -15.74
CA ARG A 126 12.97 -7.52 -16.11
C ARG A 126 12.16 -6.73 -17.15
N ALA A 127 11.78 -7.38 -18.26
CA ALA A 127 10.83 -6.79 -19.21
C ALA A 127 9.44 -6.69 -18.55
N VAL A 128 8.90 -5.48 -18.46
CA VAL A 128 7.60 -5.19 -17.85
C VAL A 128 6.86 -4.12 -18.64
N GLY A 129 5.54 -4.22 -18.68
CA GLY A 129 4.64 -3.21 -19.21
C GLY A 129 4.14 -2.25 -18.13
N ARG A 130 3.36 -1.26 -18.56
CA ARG A 130 2.58 -0.39 -17.68
C ARG A 130 1.37 -1.15 -17.17
N GLY A 131 1.09 -1.05 -15.87
CA GLY A 131 -0.10 -1.63 -15.26
C GLY A 131 0.17 -2.22 -13.89
N LEU A 132 -0.73 -3.10 -13.48
CA LEU A 132 -0.69 -3.80 -12.21
C LEU A 132 -0.08 -5.19 -12.39
N TYR A 133 0.60 -5.62 -11.34
CA TYR A 133 1.21 -6.94 -11.22
C TYR A 133 0.86 -7.55 -9.87
N THR A 134 0.86 -8.88 -9.81
CA THR A 134 0.74 -9.57 -8.53
C THR A 134 1.67 -10.77 -8.40
N LEU A 135 2.33 -10.88 -7.24
CA LEU A 135 3.21 -12.00 -6.90
C LEU A 135 2.64 -12.74 -5.69
N LYS A 136 2.93 -14.04 -5.63
CA LYS A 136 2.73 -14.81 -4.41
C LYS A 136 3.74 -14.37 -3.34
N SER A 137 3.50 -14.76 -2.10
CA SER A 137 4.35 -14.41 -0.95
C SER A 137 5.76 -15.00 -1.02
N ASP A 138 5.95 -16.05 -1.82
CA ASP A 138 7.23 -16.70 -2.13
C ASP A 138 7.96 -16.05 -3.33
N PHE A 139 7.47 -14.91 -3.81
CA PHE A 139 7.92 -14.21 -5.02
C PHE A 139 7.84 -15.02 -6.31
N THR A 140 7.02 -16.07 -6.40
CA THR A 140 6.70 -16.69 -7.69
C THR A 140 5.45 -16.06 -8.31
N ASP A 141 5.21 -16.34 -9.59
CA ASP A 141 4.09 -15.77 -10.32
C ASP A 141 2.75 -16.13 -9.66
N SER A 142 1.81 -15.19 -9.66
CA SER A 142 0.43 -15.43 -9.25
C SER A 142 -0.22 -16.54 -10.10
N PRO A 143 -1.29 -17.19 -9.59
CA PRO A 143 -2.03 -18.20 -10.35
C PRO A 143 -2.57 -17.73 -11.71
N ASN A 144 -2.77 -16.42 -11.88
CA ASN A 144 -3.27 -15.82 -13.13
C ASN A 144 -2.16 -15.42 -14.11
N GLY A 145 -0.88 -15.62 -13.78
CA GLY A 145 0.25 -15.19 -14.61
C GLY A 145 0.52 -13.69 -14.59
N TYR A 146 -0.09 -12.96 -13.65
CA TYR A 146 0.00 -11.50 -13.53
C TYR A 146 1.22 -11.04 -12.72
N GLY A 147 2.05 -11.97 -12.28
CA GLY A 147 3.38 -11.72 -11.78
C GLY A 147 4.34 -11.43 -12.90
N THR A 148 4.13 -12.01 -14.09
CA THR A 148 4.92 -11.79 -15.30
C THR A 148 4.28 -10.79 -16.27
N ASN A 149 2.95 -10.79 -16.39
CA ASN A 149 2.20 -10.01 -17.38
C ASN A 149 1.48 -8.81 -16.76
N ALA A 150 1.67 -7.61 -17.32
CA ALA A 150 0.98 -6.40 -16.86
C ALA A 150 -0.55 -6.53 -17.04
N GLN A 151 -1.32 -6.09 -16.04
CA GLN A 151 -2.78 -6.05 -16.10
C GLN A 151 -3.31 -4.63 -15.97
N THR A 152 -4.32 -4.33 -16.79
CA THR A 152 -5.14 -3.13 -16.62
C THR A 152 -6.51 -3.46 -16.04
N ALA A 153 -7.04 -4.66 -16.31
CA ALA A 153 -8.39 -5.08 -15.95
C ALA A 153 -9.48 -4.04 -16.32
N GLY A 154 -9.30 -3.39 -17.47
CA GLY A 154 -10.22 -2.35 -17.95
C GLY A 154 -10.04 -0.97 -17.29
N LEU A 155 -9.06 -0.80 -16.40
CA LEU A 155 -8.75 0.48 -15.76
C LEU A 155 -7.99 1.42 -16.72
N PRO A 156 -8.20 2.73 -16.59
CA PRO A 156 -7.82 3.76 -17.57
C PRO A 156 -6.35 4.22 -17.45
N PHE A 157 -5.38 3.34 -17.27
CA PHE A 157 -4.00 3.79 -17.03
C PHE A 157 -3.42 4.52 -18.25
N VAL A 158 -3.04 5.77 -18.06
CA VAL A 158 -2.55 6.66 -19.11
C VAL A 158 -1.04 6.57 -19.28
N VAL A 159 -0.51 7.08 -20.39
CA VAL A 159 0.93 7.15 -20.64
C VAL A 159 1.56 8.28 -19.82
N SER A 160 1.89 8.00 -18.56
CA SER A 160 2.50 8.96 -17.62
C SER A 160 3.57 8.31 -16.75
N ALA A 161 4.50 9.07 -16.16
CA ALA A 161 5.37 8.51 -15.11
C ALA A 161 4.59 8.23 -13.81
N ASN A 162 3.32 8.63 -13.73
CA ASN A 162 2.49 8.65 -12.53
C ASN A 162 1.16 7.87 -12.69
N SER A 163 1.06 6.93 -13.64
CA SER A 163 -0.16 6.13 -13.86
C SER A 163 0.17 4.67 -14.24
N PRO A 164 -0.31 3.64 -13.52
CA PRO A 164 -0.84 3.73 -12.17
C PRO A 164 0.21 4.28 -11.18
N PHE A 165 -0.24 4.91 -10.09
CA PHE A 165 0.66 5.43 -9.07
C PHE A 165 0.68 4.56 -7.80
N ARG A 166 0.20 5.08 -6.67
CA ARG A 166 0.22 4.38 -5.40
C ARG A 166 -1.05 3.57 -5.20
N LEU A 167 -0.90 2.44 -4.53
CA LEU A 167 -1.98 1.51 -4.26
C LEU A 167 -2.05 1.13 -2.78
N SER A 168 -3.20 0.64 -2.36
CA SER A 168 -3.43 0.10 -1.02
C SER A 168 -4.38 -1.08 -1.07
N SER A 169 -4.17 -2.08 -0.22
CA SER A 169 -5.14 -3.16 -0.02
C SER A 169 -6.14 -2.76 1.05
N GLY A 170 -7.43 -2.84 0.72
CA GLY A 170 -8.54 -2.59 1.63
C GLY A 170 -8.89 -3.81 2.49
N GLN A 171 -9.72 -3.59 3.51
CA GLN A 171 -10.25 -4.65 4.37
C GLN A 171 -11.26 -5.56 3.65
N ASP A 172 -11.75 -5.11 2.50
CA ASP A 172 -12.65 -5.80 1.58
C ASP A 172 -11.92 -6.62 0.52
N ASP A 173 -10.61 -6.84 0.71
CA ASP A 173 -9.71 -7.56 -0.21
C ASP A 173 -9.53 -6.95 -1.60
N ASN A 174 -10.13 -5.78 -1.87
CA ASN A 174 -9.87 -5.00 -3.07
C ASN A 174 -8.55 -4.24 -2.93
N VAL A 175 -7.92 -3.98 -4.07
CA VAL A 175 -6.77 -3.08 -4.19
C VAL A 175 -7.27 -1.77 -4.75
N TYR A 176 -7.07 -0.68 -4.01
CA TYR A 176 -7.42 0.68 -4.41
C TYR A 176 -6.19 1.36 -4.99
N ILE A 177 -6.36 2.07 -6.10
CA ILE A 177 -5.29 2.71 -6.87
C ILE A 177 -5.62 4.20 -6.99
N GLY A 178 -4.71 5.03 -6.50
CA GLY A 178 -4.67 6.45 -6.80
C GLY A 178 -3.82 6.67 -8.05
N ASP A 179 -4.32 7.51 -8.95
CA ASP A 179 -3.58 7.92 -10.14
C ASP A 179 -3.12 9.37 -9.96
N PHE A 180 -1.82 9.61 -10.13
CA PHE A 180 -1.19 10.93 -9.93
C PHE A 180 -0.81 11.58 -11.27
N ALA A 181 -1.36 11.10 -12.38
CA ALA A 181 -1.20 11.77 -13.66
C ALA A 181 -2.09 13.01 -13.73
N ASP A 182 -1.52 14.15 -14.19
CA ASP A 182 -2.30 15.34 -14.49
C ASP A 182 -3.45 15.00 -15.44
N ALA A 183 -3.14 14.40 -16.59
CA ALA A 183 -4.17 13.94 -17.52
C ALA A 183 -4.66 12.55 -17.14
N GLY A 184 -5.93 12.43 -16.78
CA GLY A 184 -6.59 11.16 -16.55
C GLY A 184 -6.39 10.55 -15.17
N SER A 185 -6.23 11.40 -14.16
CA SER A 185 -6.31 10.95 -12.78
C SER A 185 -7.67 10.35 -12.47
N SER A 186 -7.66 9.30 -11.66
CA SER A 186 -8.82 8.57 -11.20
C SER A 186 -8.54 7.93 -9.84
N LEU A 187 -9.60 7.58 -9.13
CA LEU A 187 -9.53 6.59 -8.07
C LEU A 187 -10.22 5.32 -8.54
N THR A 188 -9.47 4.24 -8.66
CA THR A 188 -10.02 2.95 -9.08
C THR A 188 -9.80 1.90 -8.01
N ARG A 189 -10.57 0.82 -8.09
CA ARG A 189 -10.33 -0.40 -7.33
C ARG A 189 -10.36 -1.62 -8.25
N ILE A 190 -9.74 -2.68 -7.80
CA ILE A 190 -9.69 -3.96 -8.49
C ILE A 190 -9.74 -5.08 -7.47
N ASP A 191 -10.34 -6.21 -7.83
CA ASP A 191 -10.34 -7.39 -6.99
C ASP A 191 -8.93 -7.97 -6.76
N GLY A 192 -8.77 -8.75 -5.69
CA GLY A 192 -7.47 -9.26 -5.24
C GLY A 192 -6.77 -10.22 -6.21
N ASN A 193 -7.41 -10.64 -7.31
CA ASN A 193 -6.82 -11.45 -8.37
C ASN A 193 -6.53 -10.66 -9.66
N LEU A 194 -6.78 -9.35 -9.64
CA LEU A 194 -6.58 -8.38 -10.72
C LEU A 194 -7.38 -8.65 -12.01
N GLN A 195 -8.66 -9.03 -11.90
CA GLN A 195 -9.51 -9.35 -13.05
C GLN A 195 -10.63 -8.33 -13.29
N ASN A 196 -11.19 -7.75 -12.23
CA ASN A 196 -12.41 -6.95 -12.29
C ASN A 196 -12.14 -5.53 -11.76
N GLY A 197 -11.73 -4.63 -12.66
CA GLY A 197 -11.52 -3.22 -12.36
C GLY A 197 -12.84 -2.44 -12.25
N GLN A 198 -12.91 -1.50 -11.32
CA GLN A 198 -14.03 -0.60 -11.12
C GLN A 198 -13.53 0.81 -10.80
N TRP A 199 -14.28 1.81 -11.23
CA TRP A 199 -14.13 3.17 -10.74
C TRP A 199 -14.60 3.25 -9.29
N VAL A 200 -13.98 4.14 -8.52
CA VAL A 200 -14.41 4.54 -7.17
C VAL A 200 -14.72 6.03 -7.16
N LEU A 201 -13.84 6.82 -7.78
CA LEU A 201 -14.08 8.19 -8.20
C LEU A 201 -13.76 8.24 -9.71
N ASP A 202 -14.55 8.99 -10.47
CA ASP A 202 -14.49 8.96 -11.93
C ASP A 202 -13.17 9.58 -12.47
N TYR A 203 -13.10 9.74 -13.77
CA TYR A 203 -11.96 10.30 -14.47
C TYR A 203 -11.92 11.83 -14.35
N THR A 204 -10.73 12.41 -14.17
CA THR A 204 -10.50 13.85 -14.23
C THR A 204 -9.31 14.21 -15.13
N ASN A 205 -9.38 15.38 -15.76
CA ASN A 205 -8.31 15.94 -16.60
C ASN A 205 -7.70 17.16 -15.93
N GLY A 206 -6.65 16.95 -15.13
CA GLY A 206 -5.64 17.93 -14.76
C GLY A 206 -6.15 19.15 -14.00
N PRO A 207 -5.24 20.08 -13.65
CA PRO A 207 -5.46 21.15 -12.68
C PRO A 207 -6.27 22.32 -13.27
N SER A 208 -7.42 22.02 -13.87
CA SER A 208 -8.51 22.99 -14.01
C SER A 208 -9.16 23.19 -12.64
N THR A 209 -9.88 24.30 -12.44
CA THR A 209 -10.62 24.52 -11.19
C THR A 209 -11.53 23.32 -10.92
N ILE A 210 -11.22 22.55 -9.88
CA ILE A 210 -12.06 21.44 -9.45
C ILE A 210 -13.29 22.05 -8.79
N LEU A 211 -14.40 22.01 -9.52
CA LEU A 211 -15.71 22.42 -9.05
C LEU A 211 -16.62 21.19 -9.00
N PRO A 212 -17.62 21.19 -8.11
CA PRO A 212 -18.71 20.23 -8.18
C PRO A 212 -19.26 20.11 -9.61
N PRO A 213 -19.55 18.90 -10.11
CA PRO A 213 -19.57 17.63 -9.36
C PRO A 213 -18.21 16.95 -9.21
N THR A 214 -17.13 17.47 -9.80
CA THR A 214 -15.79 16.89 -9.64
C THR A 214 -15.31 17.05 -8.20
N ASN A 215 -14.81 15.96 -7.63
CA ASN A 215 -14.51 15.86 -6.20
C ASN A 215 -13.06 15.45 -5.90
N HIS A 216 -12.22 15.32 -6.92
CA HIS A 216 -10.78 15.05 -6.81
C HIS A 216 -10.02 15.61 -8.04
N GLY A 217 -8.70 15.62 -7.96
CA GLY A 217 -7.77 15.84 -9.07
C GLY A 217 -6.69 14.77 -9.03
N SER A 218 -5.42 15.15 -9.03
CA SER A 218 -4.29 14.21 -9.02
C SER A 218 -4.08 13.55 -7.64
N ILE A 219 -4.44 12.27 -7.52
CA ILE A 219 -4.40 11.52 -6.26
C ILE A 219 -3.02 10.88 -6.03
N MET A 220 -2.28 11.42 -5.07
CA MET A 220 -0.96 10.91 -4.68
C MET A 220 -1.03 9.62 -3.87
N LYS A 221 -2.03 9.48 -2.99
CA LYS A 221 -2.17 8.32 -2.11
C LYS A 221 -3.64 8.03 -1.83
N VAL A 222 -3.96 6.74 -1.71
CA VAL A 222 -5.24 6.24 -1.21
C VAL A 222 -5.05 5.24 -0.06
N LYS A 223 -5.96 5.26 0.90
CA LYS A 223 -6.23 4.19 1.89
C LYS A 223 -7.73 4.05 2.09
N THR A 224 -8.19 2.88 2.52
CA THR A 224 -9.61 2.64 2.81
C THR A 224 -9.82 1.97 4.16
N THR A 225 -11.02 2.14 4.72
CA THR A 225 -11.52 1.40 5.87
C THR A 225 -12.94 0.94 5.58
N GLY A 226 -13.36 -0.20 6.16
CA GLY A 226 -14.68 -0.77 5.90
C GLY A 226 -14.76 -1.42 4.52
N SER A 227 -15.98 -1.64 4.04
CA SER A 227 -16.26 -2.27 2.76
C SER A 227 -17.56 -1.76 2.16
N LEU A 228 -17.69 -1.87 0.83
CA LEU A 228 -18.91 -1.48 0.13
C LEU A 228 -20.09 -2.37 0.55
N GLY A 229 -19.87 -3.69 0.62
CA GLY A 229 -20.89 -4.66 1.03
C GLY A 229 -21.29 -4.52 2.50
N GLY A 230 -20.39 -4.02 3.35
CA GLY A 230 -20.69 -3.69 4.75
C GLY A 230 -21.38 -2.33 4.93
N GLY A 231 -21.56 -1.55 3.85
CA GLY A 231 -22.21 -0.24 3.91
C GLY A 231 -21.42 0.82 4.68
N ASN A 232 -20.12 0.62 4.88
CA ASN A 232 -19.28 1.46 5.74
C ASN A 232 -17.93 1.82 5.09
N LEU A 233 -17.82 1.72 3.76
CA LEU A 233 -16.61 2.08 3.03
C LEU A 233 -16.30 3.57 3.22
N LYS A 234 -15.09 3.84 3.74
CA LYS A 234 -14.49 5.16 3.73
C LYS A 234 -13.21 5.12 2.93
N VAL A 235 -13.01 6.13 2.11
CA VAL A 235 -11.82 6.33 1.31
C VAL A 235 -11.11 7.58 1.82
N TYR A 236 -9.80 7.49 1.97
CA TYR A 236 -8.94 8.58 2.36
C TYR A 236 -7.95 8.85 1.24
N THR A 237 -7.73 10.10 0.88
CA THR A 237 -6.74 10.48 -0.13
C THR A 237 -5.87 11.65 0.31
N ILE A 238 -4.71 11.75 -0.33
CA ILE A 238 -4.01 13.02 -0.50
C ILE A 238 -4.06 13.35 -1.99
N ASP A 239 -4.42 14.58 -2.31
CA ASP A 239 -4.67 15.07 -3.66
C ASP A 239 -3.93 16.40 -3.89
N GLU A 240 -3.14 16.49 -4.96
CA GLU A 240 -2.33 17.69 -5.26
C GLU A 240 -3.19 18.88 -5.66
N ASP A 241 -4.26 18.62 -6.40
CA ASP A 241 -5.02 19.64 -7.09
C ASP A 241 -6.29 20.01 -6.34
N PHE A 242 -6.83 19.11 -5.51
CA PHE A 242 -8.09 19.35 -4.83
C PHE A 242 -7.96 20.29 -3.63
N ALA A 243 -8.90 21.23 -3.56
CA ALA A 243 -8.99 22.26 -2.53
C ALA A 243 -10.45 22.68 -2.33
N THR A 244 -10.82 23.11 -1.11
CA THR A 244 -12.19 23.61 -0.85
C THR A 244 -12.43 25.02 -1.38
N ASN A 245 -11.36 25.77 -1.69
CA ASN A 245 -11.44 27.18 -2.04
C ASN A 245 -11.00 27.35 -3.51
N ALA A 246 -11.96 27.61 -4.40
CA ALA A 246 -11.69 28.00 -5.78
C ALA A 246 -11.52 29.52 -5.89
N PRO A 247 -10.67 30.03 -6.80
CA PRO A 247 -9.86 29.30 -7.80
C PRO A 247 -8.57 28.67 -7.22
N LEU A 248 -8.00 27.69 -7.93
CA LEU A 248 -6.77 26.96 -7.52
C LEU A 248 -5.56 27.87 -7.24
N SER A 249 -5.52 29.06 -7.83
CA SER A 249 -4.50 30.08 -7.59
C SER A 249 -4.57 30.68 -6.17
N GLN A 250 -5.65 30.44 -5.44
CA GLN A 250 -5.89 30.90 -4.07
C GLN A 250 -6.17 29.75 -3.09
N ALA A 251 -6.01 28.50 -3.54
CA ALA A 251 -6.26 27.32 -2.72
C ALA A 251 -5.23 27.20 -1.59
N THR A 252 -5.71 27.22 -0.34
CA THR A 252 -4.87 27.14 0.87
C THR A 252 -4.79 25.73 1.47
N ASN A 253 -5.52 24.77 0.91
CA ASN A 253 -5.62 23.40 1.41
C ASN A 253 -5.37 22.34 0.33
N LYS A 254 -4.53 22.64 -0.65
CA LYS A 254 -3.95 21.62 -1.54
C LYS A 254 -3.16 20.59 -0.73
N ALA A 255 -3.01 19.37 -1.26
CA ALA A 255 -2.31 18.28 -0.59
C ALA A 255 -2.84 17.97 0.83
N SER A 256 -4.14 18.18 1.08
CA SER A 256 -4.76 17.85 2.37
C SER A 256 -5.13 16.37 2.47
N LEU A 257 -5.37 15.92 3.71
CA LEU A 257 -6.02 14.64 3.95
C LEU A 257 -7.53 14.78 3.74
N TRP A 258 -8.04 14.09 2.71
CA TRP A 258 -9.45 14.10 2.32
C TRP A 258 -10.11 12.78 2.68
N ARG A 259 -11.37 12.82 3.14
CA ARG A 259 -12.18 11.63 3.42
C ARG A 259 -13.46 11.64 2.58
N TYR A 260 -13.74 10.54 1.90
CA TYR A 260 -14.99 10.26 1.20
C TYR A 260 -15.74 9.17 1.96
N ASP A 261 -16.97 9.46 2.37
CA ASP A 261 -17.86 8.48 3.00
C ASP A 261 -18.72 7.80 1.92
N ILE A 262 -18.15 6.76 1.28
CA ILE A 262 -18.78 6.03 0.17
C ILE A 262 -19.90 5.11 0.67
N ASN A 263 -19.79 4.57 1.89
CA ASN A 263 -20.78 3.67 2.50
C ASN A 263 -21.09 2.45 1.61
N SER A 264 -22.34 2.28 1.17
CA SER A 264 -22.79 1.24 0.24
C SER A 264 -22.69 1.63 -1.23
N GLY A 265 -22.09 2.79 -1.53
CA GLY A 265 -21.97 3.36 -2.87
C GLY A 265 -22.98 4.48 -3.13
N PRO A 266 -23.08 4.93 -4.40
CA PRO A 266 -22.42 4.37 -5.59
C PRO A 266 -20.90 4.62 -5.61
N LEU A 267 -20.17 3.82 -6.41
CA LEU A 267 -18.72 3.95 -6.63
C LEU A 267 -18.37 4.96 -7.76
N THR A 268 -19.24 5.95 -7.98
CA THR A 268 -19.08 6.94 -9.04
C THR A 268 -19.46 8.33 -8.53
N ASN A 269 -18.98 9.34 -9.26
CA ASN A 269 -18.62 10.71 -8.85
C ASN A 269 -19.73 11.60 -8.25
N GLN A 270 -20.18 11.33 -7.02
CA GLN A 270 -21.11 12.23 -6.33
C GLN A 270 -20.77 12.53 -4.86
N THR A 271 -19.85 11.79 -4.25
CA THR A 271 -19.51 11.99 -2.84
C THR A 271 -18.46 13.09 -2.71
N TYR A 272 -18.82 14.24 -2.15
CA TYR A 272 -17.83 15.29 -1.89
C TYR A 272 -17.02 14.96 -0.64
N PRO A 273 -15.69 15.14 -0.65
CA PRO A 273 -14.88 14.79 0.49
C PRO A 273 -14.96 15.82 1.62
N THR A 274 -14.68 15.35 2.82
CA THR A 274 -14.39 16.19 3.99
C THR A 274 -12.88 16.38 4.14
N CYS A 275 -12.41 17.61 4.29
CA CYS A 275 -11.02 17.87 4.69
C CYS A 275 -10.86 17.49 6.17
N LEU A 276 -9.95 16.55 6.47
CA LEU A 276 -9.60 16.21 7.85
C LEU A 276 -8.43 17.06 8.36
N GLY A 277 -7.51 17.45 7.48
CA GLY A 277 -6.37 18.27 7.88
C GLY A 277 -5.53 18.77 6.73
N SER A 278 -5.10 20.02 6.85
CA SER A 278 -4.29 20.75 5.85
C SER A 278 -2.95 21.14 6.47
N TYR A 279 -2.12 20.13 6.74
CA TYR A 279 -0.82 20.31 7.43
C TYR A 279 0.39 20.04 6.54
N LEU A 280 0.17 19.55 5.32
CA LEU A 280 1.20 19.33 4.32
C LEU A 280 1.40 20.66 3.57
N VAL A 281 2.62 21.17 3.58
CA VAL A 281 2.93 22.56 3.19
C VAL A 281 4.04 22.66 2.15
N VAL A 282 4.68 21.54 1.81
CA VAL A 282 5.74 21.51 0.80
C VAL A 282 5.10 21.27 -0.56
N GLY A 283 4.87 22.35 -1.33
CA GLY A 283 4.30 22.25 -2.67
C GLY A 283 5.21 21.49 -3.65
N GLY A 284 4.61 20.68 -4.54
CA GLY A 284 5.32 19.88 -5.54
C GLY A 284 6.13 18.71 -4.98
N ALA A 285 5.99 18.42 -3.68
CA ALA A 285 6.59 17.24 -3.06
C ALA A 285 5.65 16.03 -3.12
N GLU A 286 6.23 14.83 -3.16
CA GLU A 286 5.45 13.63 -2.92
C GLU A 286 5.00 13.58 -1.45
N HIS A 287 3.70 13.34 -1.26
CA HIS A 287 3.08 13.16 0.03
C HIS A 287 2.57 11.74 0.21
N ASP A 288 2.59 11.23 1.44
CA ASP A 288 2.05 9.91 1.77
C ASP A 288 1.29 9.93 3.08
N PHE A 289 0.53 8.87 3.33
CA PHE A 289 0.03 8.61 4.68
C PHE A 289 -0.26 7.12 4.92
N ASP A 290 -0.36 6.79 6.20
CA ASP A 290 -0.96 5.54 6.67
C ASP A 290 -1.88 5.79 7.87
N ILE A 291 -2.74 4.80 8.14
CA ILE A 291 -3.71 4.81 9.24
C ILE A 291 -3.29 3.73 10.25
N GLY A 292 -3.02 4.13 11.48
CA GLY A 292 -2.71 3.19 12.56
C GLY A 292 -3.94 2.42 13.04
N THR A 293 -3.74 1.32 13.76
CA THR A 293 -4.83 0.54 14.39
C THR A 293 -5.58 1.32 15.46
N ASN A 294 -4.97 2.38 16.01
CA ASN A 294 -5.59 3.37 16.88
C ASN A 294 -6.46 4.41 16.13
N GLY A 295 -6.54 4.33 14.80
CA GLY A 295 -7.26 5.28 13.94
C GLY A 295 -6.53 6.61 13.70
N TYR A 296 -5.29 6.76 14.17
CA TYR A 296 -4.51 7.99 13.91
C TYR A 296 -3.99 8.00 12.48
N PHE A 297 -3.87 9.20 11.93
CA PHE A 297 -3.25 9.42 10.62
C PHE A 297 -1.80 9.83 10.80
N TYR A 298 -0.92 9.21 10.03
CA TYR A 298 0.50 9.53 9.99
C TYR A 298 0.80 10.02 8.58
N LEU A 299 0.86 11.34 8.42
CA LEU A 299 1.15 11.99 7.14
C LEU A 299 2.67 12.14 6.98
N SER A 300 3.17 11.99 5.77
CA SER A 300 4.56 12.32 5.43
C SER A 300 4.66 13.26 4.25
N GLN A 301 5.67 14.15 4.30
CA GLN A 301 6.06 14.99 3.17
C GLN A 301 7.57 14.92 2.96
N ARG A 302 7.96 14.79 1.68
CA ARG A 302 9.36 14.84 1.29
C ARG A 302 9.88 16.27 1.40
N ARG A 303 11.13 16.40 1.87
CA ARG A 303 11.87 17.67 1.88
C ARG A 303 13.15 17.52 1.07
N ASP A 304 13.26 18.21 -0.06
CA ASP A 304 14.44 18.09 -0.92
C ASP A 304 15.69 18.82 -0.42
N VAL A 305 15.56 19.76 0.53
CA VAL A 305 16.71 20.51 1.07
C VAL A 305 16.64 20.75 2.57
N GLY A 306 17.79 20.56 3.21
CA GLY A 306 18.02 20.37 4.64
C GLY A 306 17.76 21.52 5.61
N GLY A 307 16.80 22.43 5.41
CA GLY A 307 16.61 23.57 6.31
C GLY A 307 15.15 23.91 6.55
N GLY A 308 14.71 23.92 7.82
CA GLY A 308 13.39 24.39 8.21
C GLY A 308 12.77 23.61 9.37
N ALA A 309 11.97 24.32 10.17
CA ALA A 309 11.11 23.77 11.22
C ALA A 309 9.93 22.93 10.68
N THR A 310 9.81 22.77 9.36
CA THR A 310 8.69 22.05 8.73
C THR A 310 8.81 20.55 8.98
N PRO A 311 7.78 19.92 9.59
CA PRO A 311 7.86 18.52 9.96
C PRO A 311 7.77 17.58 8.74
N ALA A 312 8.61 16.56 8.69
CA ALA A 312 8.51 15.52 7.66
C ALA A 312 7.42 14.49 7.95
N VAL A 313 7.11 14.23 9.23
CA VAL A 313 5.97 13.40 9.64
C VAL A 313 5.06 14.16 10.59
N ILE A 314 3.76 14.11 10.33
CA ILE A 314 2.71 14.78 11.10
C ILE A 314 1.71 13.73 11.56
N ILE A 315 1.36 13.74 12.84
CA ILE A 315 0.44 12.78 13.45
C ILE A 315 -0.86 13.50 13.77
N LEU A 316 -1.97 13.00 13.20
CA LEU A 316 -3.32 13.48 13.47
C LEU A 316 -4.12 12.44 14.25
N ASP A 317 -5.02 12.91 15.09
CA ASP A 317 -6.05 12.07 15.71
C ASP A 317 -7.09 11.62 14.67
N PRO A 318 -8.03 10.71 15.01
CA PRO A 318 -9.02 10.21 14.06
C PRO A 318 -9.98 11.29 13.54
N THR A 319 -10.04 12.46 14.18
CA THR A 319 -10.86 13.60 13.76
C THR A 319 -10.10 14.56 12.83
N GLY A 320 -8.78 14.37 12.69
CA GLY A 320 -7.90 15.20 11.87
C GLY A 320 -7.18 16.32 12.62
N VAL A 321 -7.27 16.37 13.96
CA VAL A 321 -6.54 17.34 14.77
C VAL A 321 -5.08 16.91 14.90
N LYS A 322 -4.13 17.83 14.63
CA LYS A 322 -2.70 17.55 14.81
C LYS A 322 -2.37 17.34 16.29
N ILE A 323 -1.84 16.15 16.61
CA ILE A 323 -1.39 15.79 17.95
C ILE A 323 0.09 16.15 18.14
N LYS A 324 0.95 15.69 17.22
CA LYS A 324 2.40 15.84 17.31
C LYS A 324 3.03 15.79 15.91
N ASP A 325 4.27 16.25 15.81
CA ASP A 325 5.06 16.15 14.59
C ASP A 325 6.54 15.89 14.91
N THR A 326 7.31 15.43 13.92
CA THR A 326 8.69 15.00 14.12
C THR A 326 9.64 16.13 14.51
N THR A 327 9.42 17.35 14.00
CA THR A 327 10.15 18.54 14.48
C THR A 327 9.96 18.75 15.98
N ALA A 328 8.72 18.75 16.46
CA ALA A 328 8.42 18.94 17.87
C ALA A 328 9.01 17.82 18.74
N ILE A 329 8.88 16.56 18.31
CA ILE A 329 9.47 15.40 18.99
C ILE A 329 10.98 15.56 19.10
N TRP A 330 11.65 15.96 18.02
CA TRP A 330 13.09 16.07 17.99
C TRP A 330 13.62 17.21 18.86
N ARG A 331 12.96 18.38 18.84
CA ARG A 331 13.33 19.51 19.70
C ARG A 331 13.20 19.19 21.18
N GLU A 332 12.12 18.50 21.55
CA GLU A 332 11.91 18.01 22.92
C GLU A 332 13.01 17.02 23.32
N THR A 333 13.29 16.04 22.47
CA THR A 333 14.25 14.97 22.76
C THR A 333 15.70 15.47 22.79
N SER A 334 16.05 16.40 21.92
CA SER A 334 17.41 16.96 21.82
C SER A 334 17.67 18.11 22.80
N GLY A 335 16.63 18.69 23.39
CA GLY A 335 16.71 19.91 24.19
C GLY A 335 17.07 21.17 23.39
N ASN A 336 17.10 21.10 22.05
CA ASN A 336 17.42 22.22 21.17
C ASN A 336 16.13 22.76 20.50
N PRO A 337 15.56 23.89 20.96
CA PRO A 337 14.33 24.44 20.39
C PRO A 337 14.49 24.97 18.96
N ALA A 338 15.73 25.16 18.48
CA ALA A 338 16.04 25.60 17.14
C ALA A 338 16.42 24.46 16.20
N ALA A 339 16.39 23.20 16.66
CA ALA A 339 16.73 22.07 15.80
C ALA A 339 15.78 21.95 14.60
N ASP A 340 16.35 21.65 13.43
CA ASP A 340 15.62 21.21 12.26
C ASP A 340 15.07 19.80 12.47
N ASP A 341 14.07 19.40 11.68
CA ASP A 341 13.59 18.02 11.70
C ASP A 341 14.72 17.05 11.30
N ILE A 342 14.87 15.98 12.10
CA ILE A 342 15.84 14.91 11.85
C ILE A 342 15.42 14.02 10.67
N MET A 343 14.13 13.97 10.36
CA MET A 343 13.61 13.25 9.20
C MET A 343 13.62 14.17 7.98
N THR A 344 14.47 13.86 7.01
CA THR A 344 14.82 14.83 5.95
C THR A 344 14.53 14.37 4.52
N ASN A 345 14.08 13.13 4.30
CA ASN A 345 13.80 12.57 2.96
C ASN A 345 12.69 11.50 3.00
N VAL A 346 11.62 11.75 3.76
CA VAL A 346 10.50 10.79 3.90
C VAL A 346 9.60 10.89 2.67
N ASN A 347 9.67 9.89 1.79
CA ASN A 347 8.83 9.85 0.57
C ASN A 347 7.54 9.04 0.79
N CYS A 348 7.59 8.06 1.69
CA CYS A 348 6.50 7.15 2.00
C CYS A 348 6.49 6.82 3.49
N ILE A 349 5.33 6.42 4.01
CA ILE A 349 5.15 5.98 5.39
C ILE A 349 4.24 4.75 5.44
N ALA A 350 4.58 3.82 6.34
CA ALA A 350 3.75 2.68 6.68
C ALA A 350 3.83 2.46 8.18
N VAL A 351 2.69 2.23 8.81
CA VAL A 351 2.58 2.02 10.25
C VAL A 351 2.25 0.56 10.50
N SER A 352 3.03 -0.07 11.39
CA SER A 352 2.76 -1.45 11.80
C SER A 352 1.45 -1.52 12.59
N PRO A 353 0.64 -2.57 12.40
CA PRO A 353 -0.57 -2.79 13.18
C PRO A 353 -0.33 -2.85 14.69
#